data_AF-A0A7S2J1X5-F1
#
_entry.id   AF-A0A7S2J1X5-F1
#
_cell.length_a   1.000
_cell.length_b   1.000
_cell.length_c   1.000
_cell.angle_alpha   90.00
_cell.angle_beta   90.00
_cell.angle_gamma   90.00
#
_symmetry.space_group_name_H-M   'P 1'
#
loop_
_entity.id
_entity.type
_entity.pdbx_description
1 polymer ?
#
loop_
_entity_poly.entity_id
_entity_poly.type
_entity_poly.pdbx_seq_one_letter_code
_entity_poly.pdbx_strand_id
1 'polypeptide(L)'
;MSLGMLVSCMQPPRQGQPWHITAAWWDSQVVCVMVEEVPQLGEETEDTHFYVLANGHGENVLKVASLQLRGPPESPLQKYWSRPIVAFMEMRQNFWSFQPDSWITYHVSTILEVDGPAGDKLFILIERIDDRLEIMLGVGYIPRSFMLEFRATGRCRRRDRCVCKDRQVVQPRVTVERFFQWVGSSMSK
;
A
#
# COMPACT_ATOMS: atom_id res chain seq x y z
N MET A 1 6.22 -8.59 1.39
CA MET A 1 6.89 -8.19 2.64
C MET A 1 7.10 -9.45 3.46
N SER A 2 8.21 -10.15 3.19
CA SER A 2 8.57 -11.31 4.01
C SER A 2 8.75 -10.84 5.45
N LEU A 3 8.78 -11.77 6.41
CA LEU A 3 9.23 -11.49 7.78
C LEU A 3 10.46 -10.56 7.79
N GLY A 4 11.34 -10.67 6.78
CA GLY A 4 12.51 -9.81 6.56
C GLY A 4 12.25 -8.32 6.38
N MET A 5 11.16 -7.89 5.75
CA MET A 5 10.88 -6.46 5.55
C MET A 5 10.29 -5.82 6.81
N LEU A 6 9.42 -6.51 7.56
CA LEU A 6 9.02 -6.06 8.90
C LEU A 6 10.18 -6.11 9.90
N VAL A 7 11.03 -7.14 9.83
CA VAL A 7 12.27 -7.20 10.62
C VAL A 7 13.19 -6.03 10.27
N SER A 8 13.27 -5.64 9.00
CA SER A 8 14.04 -4.45 8.57
C SER A 8 13.45 -3.15 9.10
N CYS A 9 12.11 -3.01 9.14
CA CYS A 9 11.44 -1.89 9.79
C CYS A 9 11.65 -1.85 11.32
N MET A 10 11.95 -3.00 11.94
CA MET A 10 12.24 -3.11 13.38
C MET A 10 13.72 -2.88 13.72
N GLN A 11 14.62 -2.88 12.74
CA GLN A 11 16.03 -2.58 12.98
C GLN A 11 16.18 -1.08 13.26
N PRO A 12 16.89 -0.70 14.34
CA PRO A 12 17.22 0.70 14.54
C PRO A 12 18.01 1.19 13.31
N PRO A 13 17.76 2.43 12.87
CA PRO A 13 18.57 3.07 11.84
C PRO A 13 20.05 2.94 12.20
N ARG A 14 20.88 2.54 11.23
CA ARG A 14 22.33 2.47 11.43
C ARG A 14 22.81 3.84 11.93
N GLN A 15 23.38 3.89 13.13
CA GLN A 15 23.85 5.12 13.76
C GLN A 15 24.77 5.88 12.81
N GLY A 16 24.48 7.15 12.56
CA GLY A 16 25.37 8.07 11.85
C GLY A 16 24.98 8.47 10.42
N GLN A 17 23.87 7.98 9.85
CA GLN A 17 23.37 8.54 8.58
C GLN A 17 22.29 9.61 8.83
N PRO A 18 22.47 10.85 8.34
CA PRO A 18 21.43 11.85 8.41
C PRO A 18 20.22 11.38 7.60
N TRP A 19 19.03 11.52 8.19
CA TRP A 19 17.74 11.21 7.60
C TRP A 19 17.38 12.24 6.54
N HIS A 20 18.11 12.26 5.43
CA HIS A 20 17.70 13.09 4.29
C HIS A 20 16.59 12.34 3.54
N ILE A 21 15.37 12.43 4.07
CA ILE A 21 14.17 12.15 3.29
C ILE A 21 14.13 13.22 2.20
N THR A 22 14.53 12.87 0.97
CA THR A 22 14.54 13.83 -0.11
C THR A 22 13.13 13.96 -0.68
N ALA A 23 12.56 15.16 -0.65
CA ALA A 23 11.26 15.43 -1.25
C ALA A 23 11.22 15.01 -2.73
N ALA A 24 12.35 15.12 -3.43
CA ALA A 24 12.53 14.69 -4.81
C ALA A 24 12.35 13.17 -5.02
N TRP A 25 12.70 12.32 -4.05
CA TRP A 25 12.49 10.88 -4.17
C TRP A 25 11.00 10.54 -4.05
N TRP A 26 10.30 11.11 -3.08
CA TRP A 26 8.85 10.91 -2.94
C TRP A 26 8.10 11.37 -4.19
N ASP A 27 8.48 12.51 -4.74
CA ASP A 27 7.85 13.11 -5.91
C ASP A 27 8.07 12.29 -7.19
N SER A 28 9.26 11.72 -7.38
CA SER A 28 9.63 11.04 -8.64
C SER A 28 9.54 9.52 -8.61
N GLN A 29 9.70 8.91 -7.43
CA GLN A 29 9.81 7.45 -7.26
C GLN A 29 8.62 6.83 -6.54
N VAL A 30 7.73 7.63 -5.94
CA VAL A 30 6.55 7.12 -5.23
C VAL A 30 5.27 7.56 -5.92
N VAL A 31 4.47 6.58 -6.34
CA VAL A 31 3.08 6.79 -6.75
C VAL A 31 2.21 6.48 -5.55
N CYS A 32 1.51 7.46 -5.02
CA CYS A 32 0.58 7.25 -3.92
C CYS A 32 -0.84 7.45 -4.41
N VAL A 33 -1.74 6.54 -4.06
CA VAL A 33 -3.16 6.64 -4.41
C VAL A 33 -4.02 6.41 -3.17
N MET A 34 -5.11 7.16 -3.07
CA MET A 34 -6.14 7.02 -2.04
C MET A 34 -7.37 6.37 -2.64
N VAL A 35 -7.88 5.33 -2.01
CA VAL A 35 -9.09 4.61 -2.40
C VAL A 35 -10.17 4.84 -1.36
N GLU A 36 -11.26 5.46 -1.80
CA GLU A 36 -12.38 5.87 -0.96
C GLU A 36 -13.67 5.31 -1.52
N GLU A 37 -14.53 4.79 -0.66
CA GLU A 37 -15.92 4.54 -1.01
C GLU A 37 -16.69 5.86 -0.93
N VAL A 38 -17.35 6.22 -2.03
CA VAL A 38 -18.13 7.45 -2.17
C VAL A 38 -19.56 7.11 -2.60
N PRO A 39 -20.55 7.92 -2.20
CA PRO A 39 -21.96 7.58 -2.44
C PRO A 39 -22.35 7.62 -3.92
N GLN A 40 -21.66 8.44 -4.72
CA GLN A 40 -22.00 8.68 -6.13
C GLN A 40 -20.75 9.00 -6.96
N LEU A 41 -20.89 8.89 -8.28
CA LEU A 41 -19.87 9.30 -9.24
C LEU A 41 -19.59 10.81 -9.11
N GLY A 42 -18.31 11.17 -9.16
CA GLY A 42 -17.87 12.54 -9.29
C GLY A 42 -17.39 12.85 -10.71
N GLU A 43 -16.75 14.00 -10.87
CA GLU A 43 -16.07 14.38 -12.10
C GLU A 43 -14.70 13.70 -12.18
N GLU A 44 -14.45 12.96 -13.25
CA GLU A 44 -13.14 12.35 -13.51
C GLU A 44 -12.12 13.41 -13.90
N THR A 45 -10.90 13.25 -13.38
CA THR A 45 -9.75 14.07 -13.72
C THR A 45 -8.57 13.16 -14.06
N GLU A 46 -7.45 13.73 -14.50
CA GLU A 46 -6.22 12.97 -14.72
C GLU A 46 -5.75 12.25 -13.45
N ASP A 47 -6.00 12.85 -12.28
CA ASP A 47 -5.60 12.30 -10.99
C ASP A 47 -6.72 11.55 -10.28
N THR A 48 -7.96 11.52 -10.80
CA THR A 48 -9.10 10.94 -10.09
C THR A 48 -9.97 10.11 -11.02
N HIS A 49 -10.12 8.83 -10.68
CA HIS A 49 -10.92 7.86 -11.41
C HIS A 49 -12.01 7.27 -10.52
N PHE A 50 -13.14 6.90 -11.11
CA PHE A 50 -14.23 6.27 -10.39
C PHE A 50 -14.56 4.88 -10.95
N TYR A 51 -14.86 3.94 -10.06
CA TYR A 51 -15.24 2.58 -10.40
C TYR A 51 -16.60 2.26 -9.79
N VAL A 52 -17.58 1.96 -10.63
CA VAL A 52 -18.90 1.49 -10.19
C VAL A 52 -18.78 0.03 -9.77
N LEU A 53 -19.14 -0.28 -8.52
CA LEU A 53 -19.16 -1.65 -8.03
C LEU A 53 -20.30 -2.43 -8.70
N ALA A 54 -20.05 -3.68 -9.10
CA ALA A 54 -20.96 -4.48 -9.93
C ALA A 54 -22.39 -4.66 -9.37
N ASN A 55 -22.57 -4.47 -8.06
CA ASN A 55 -23.86 -4.60 -7.38
C ASN A 55 -24.53 -3.25 -7.09
N GLY A 56 -23.95 -2.14 -7.53
CA GLY A 56 -24.26 -0.80 -7.01
C GLY A 56 -25.44 -0.08 -7.65
N HIS A 57 -25.91 -0.44 -8.85
CA HIS A 57 -26.90 0.39 -9.58
C HIS A 57 -26.54 1.91 -9.65
N GLY A 58 -25.26 2.29 -9.51
CA GLY A 58 -24.81 3.69 -9.41
C GLY A 58 -24.63 4.24 -7.99
N GLU A 59 -25.06 3.48 -6.98
CA GLU A 59 -24.84 3.70 -5.55
C GLU A 59 -23.65 2.84 -5.08
N ASN A 60 -22.75 3.41 -4.27
CA ASN A 60 -21.47 2.81 -3.86
C ASN A 60 -20.44 2.73 -4.99
N VAL A 61 -19.71 3.82 -5.12
CA VAL A 61 -18.65 4.01 -6.10
C VAL A 61 -17.32 4.01 -5.38
N LEU A 62 -16.30 3.43 -6.00
CA LEU A 62 -14.92 3.58 -5.55
C LEU A 62 -14.26 4.75 -6.27
N LYS A 63 -13.84 5.75 -5.49
CA LYS A 63 -12.98 6.83 -5.96
C LYS A 63 -11.53 6.43 -5.73
N VAL A 64 -10.71 6.53 -6.77
CA VAL A 64 -9.26 6.34 -6.71
C VAL A 64 -8.62 7.67 -7.10
N ALA A 65 -7.90 8.28 -6.16
CA ALA A 65 -7.26 9.58 -6.35
C ALA A 65 -5.74 9.49 -6.17
N SER A 66 -4.98 9.98 -7.13
CA SER A 66 -3.54 10.16 -7.05
C SER A 66 -3.21 11.25 -6.02
N LEU A 67 -2.21 10.99 -5.18
CA LEU A 67 -1.70 11.91 -4.18
C LEU A 67 -0.28 12.33 -4.57
N GLN A 68 -0.12 13.62 -4.87
CA GLN A 68 1.20 14.21 -5.10
C GLN A 68 1.96 14.32 -3.79
N LEU A 69 3.03 13.54 -3.64
CA LEU A 69 3.80 13.45 -2.40
C LEU A 69 5.14 14.19 -2.50
N ARG A 70 5.39 15.10 -1.56
CA ARG A 70 6.73 15.68 -1.31
C ARG A 70 7.42 15.09 -0.07
N GLY A 71 6.85 14.01 0.45
CA GLY A 71 7.21 13.38 1.71
C GLY A 71 6.23 12.25 2.04
N PRO A 72 6.34 11.65 3.23
CA PRO A 72 5.37 10.66 3.68
C PRO A 72 3.93 11.20 3.66
N PRO A 73 2.91 10.34 3.43
CA PRO A 73 1.51 10.75 3.37
C PRO A 73 0.92 11.01 4.77
N GLU A 74 1.52 11.92 5.54
CA GLU A 74 1.14 12.23 6.92
C GLU A 74 -0.28 12.80 7.03
N SER A 75 -0.61 13.77 6.19
CA SER A 75 -1.91 14.44 6.21
C SER A 75 -3.10 13.47 6.05
N PRO A 76 -3.17 12.62 5.00
CA PRO A 76 -4.28 11.67 4.88
C PRO A 76 -4.27 10.57 5.95
N LEU A 77 -3.13 10.34 6.61
CA LEU A 77 -2.97 9.29 7.62
C LEU A 77 -2.92 9.83 9.06
N GLN A 78 -3.25 11.10 9.30
CA GLN A 78 -3.03 11.74 10.60
C GLN A 78 -3.63 10.95 11.77
N LYS A 79 -4.86 10.43 11.63
CA LYS A 79 -5.54 9.63 12.65
C LYS A 79 -4.94 8.24 12.90
N TYR A 80 -4.12 7.76 11.97
CA TYR A 80 -3.44 6.46 12.00
C TYR A 80 -1.93 6.58 12.21
N TRP A 81 -1.37 7.78 12.18
CA TRP A 81 0.09 7.99 12.07
C TRP A 81 0.88 7.29 13.18
N SER A 82 0.42 7.43 14.42
CA SER A 82 1.04 6.78 15.58
C SER A 82 0.43 5.41 15.91
N ARG A 83 -0.48 4.87 15.09
CA ARG A 83 -1.11 3.57 15.30
C ARG A 83 -0.17 2.44 14.86
N PRO A 84 -0.18 1.30 15.56
CA PRO A 84 0.63 0.16 15.19
C PRO A 84 0.05 -0.57 13.97
N ILE A 85 0.93 -1.12 13.15
CA ILE A 85 0.59 -2.16 12.18
C ILE A 85 0.31 -3.45 12.96
N VAL A 86 -0.87 -4.02 12.76
CA VAL A 86 -1.36 -5.18 13.53
C VAL A 86 -1.31 -6.48 12.76
N ALA A 87 -1.31 -6.41 11.44
CA ALA A 87 -1.16 -7.57 10.57
C ALA A 87 -0.67 -7.15 9.19
N PHE A 88 -0.28 -8.15 8.41
CA PHE A 88 -0.05 -7.98 6.99
C PHE A 88 -0.47 -9.22 6.21
N MET A 89 -0.55 -9.05 4.90
CA MET A 89 -0.82 -10.11 3.94
C MET A 89 0.03 -9.86 2.70
N GLU A 90 0.58 -10.92 2.13
CA GLU A 90 1.34 -10.85 0.88
C GLU A 90 0.52 -11.41 -0.27
N MET A 91 0.57 -10.73 -1.41
CA MET A 91 0.22 -11.33 -2.69
C MET A 91 1.49 -11.50 -3.50
N ARG A 92 1.74 -12.74 -3.93
CA ARG A 92 2.89 -13.08 -4.78
C ARG A 92 2.39 -13.35 -6.18
N GLN A 93 3.02 -12.74 -7.18
CA GLN A 93 2.73 -13.02 -8.58
C GLN A 93 3.95 -13.70 -9.21
N ASN A 94 3.75 -14.89 -9.75
CA ASN A 94 4.79 -15.62 -10.47
C ASN A 94 5.01 -14.99 -11.86
N PHE A 95 6.26 -14.84 -12.27
CA PHE A 95 6.59 -14.41 -13.64
C PHE A 95 6.25 -15.50 -14.65
N TRP A 96 6.49 -16.77 -14.28
CA TRP A 96 6.26 -17.95 -15.12
C TRP A 96 5.42 -19.02 -14.38
N SER A 97 4.75 -19.89 -15.15
CA SER A 97 3.90 -20.95 -14.58
C SER A 97 4.66 -22.05 -13.85
N PHE A 98 5.97 -22.22 -14.13
CA PHE A 98 6.81 -23.31 -13.58
C PHE A 98 7.92 -22.79 -12.67
N GLN A 99 7.69 -21.65 -12.03
CA GLN A 99 8.70 -20.97 -11.24
C GLN A 99 8.90 -21.67 -9.87
N PRO A 100 10.15 -21.90 -9.44
CA PRO A 100 10.41 -22.42 -8.09
C PRO A 100 10.04 -21.38 -7.03
N ASP A 101 9.58 -21.83 -5.87
CA ASP A 101 9.22 -20.97 -4.73
C ASP A 101 10.48 -20.33 -4.08
N SER A 102 11.00 -19.28 -4.71
CA SER A 102 12.13 -18.49 -4.20
C SER A 102 11.80 -16.99 -4.16
N TRP A 103 12.27 -16.30 -3.12
CA TRP A 103 12.03 -14.87 -2.89
C TRP A 103 12.47 -13.93 -4.01
N ILE A 104 13.45 -14.35 -4.81
CA ILE A 104 14.01 -13.53 -5.91
C ILE A 104 13.15 -13.62 -7.17
N THR A 105 12.23 -14.58 -7.21
CA THR A 105 11.54 -14.94 -8.45
C THR A 105 10.13 -14.38 -8.56
N TYR A 106 9.56 -13.77 -7.52
CA TYR A 106 8.19 -13.27 -7.59
C TYR A 106 8.13 -11.74 -7.61
N HIS A 107 7.02 -11.24 -8.10
CA HIS A 107 6.57 -9.89 -7.79
C HIS A 107 5.72 -9.94 -6.50
N VAL A 108 5.90 -9.00 -5.56
CA VAL A 108 5.11 -8.96 -4.31
C VAL A 108 4.39 -7.63 -4.17
N SER A 109 3.12 -7.70 -3.84
CA SER A 109 2.47 -6.65 -3.06
C SER A 109 2.21 -7.09 -1.63
N THR A 110 2.20 -6.11 -0.75
CA THR A 110 1.91 -6.34 0.66
C THR A 110 0.84 -5.38 1.12
N ILE A 111 -0.19 -5.92 1.74
CA ILE A 111 -1.22 -5.15 2.41
C ILE A 111 -0.92 -5.18 3.91
N LEU A 112 -0.68 -4.02 4.49
CA LEU A 112 -0.58 -3.80 5.93
C LEU A 112 -1.96 -3.45 6.47
N GLU A 113 -2.27 -3.94 7.67
CA GLU A 113 -3.49 -3.62 8.39
C GLU A 113 -3.17 -2.79 9.62
N VAL A 114 -3.93 -1.73 9.82
CA VAL A 114 -3.80 -0.80 10.95
C VAL A 114 -5.19 -0.58 11.55
N ASP A 115 -5.32 -0.79 12.85
CA ASP A 115 -6.57 -0.55 13.57
C ASP A 115 -6.72 0.95 13.89
N GLY A 116 -7.88 1.49 13.54
CA GLY A 116 -8.26 2.88 13.75
C GLY A 116 -8.94 3.16 15.09
N PRO A 117 -9.10 4.45 15.44
CA PRO A 117 -9.71 4.87 16.70
C PRO A 117 -11.19 4.51 16.83
N ALA A 118 -11.94 4.44 15.73
CA ALA A 118 -13.39 4.23 15.74
C ALA A 118 -13.78 2.79 15.36
N GLY A 119 -12.82 1.86 15.43
CA GLY A 119 -12.99 0.49 14.91
C GLY A 119 -12.90 0.38 13.39
N ASP A 120 -12.66 1.50 12.70
CA ASP A 120 -12.27 1.51 11.29
C ASP A 120 -10.91 0.86 11.09
N LYS A 121 -10.67 0.32 9.90
CA LYS A 121 -9.38 -0.29 9.53
C LYS A 121 -8.78 0.45 8.37
N LEU A 122 -7.54 0.87 8.52
CA LEU A 122 -6.71 1.35 7.43
C LEU A 122 -5.97 0.16 6.82
N PHE A 123 -5.97 0.09 5.50
CA PHE A 123 -5.15 -0.79 4.71
C PHE A 123 -4.13 0.04 3.93
N ILE A 124 -2.86 -0.37 4.01
CA ILE A 124 -1.75 0.25 3.26
C ILE A 124 -1.18 -0.84 2.38
N LEU A 125 -1.41 -0.73 1.08
CA LEU A 125 -0.78 -1.60 0.12
C LEU A 125 0.52 -0.98 -0.37
N ILE A 126 1.58 -1.79 -0.41
CA ILE A 126 2.88 -1.41 -0.97
C ILE A 126 3.28 -2.41 -2.03
N GLU A 127 3.73 -1.88 -3.15
CA GLU A 127 4.14 -2.63 -4.32
C GLU A 127 5.23 -1.90 -5.08
N ARG A 128 6.14 -2.64 -5.71
CA ARG A 128 7.01 -2.07 -6.75
C ARG A 128 6.30 -2.17 -8.10
N ILE A 129 6.15 -1.07 -8.83
CA ILE A 129 5.66 -1.09 -10.21
C ILE A 129 6.75 -0.50 -11.09
N ASP A 130 7.26 -1.34 -12.00
CA ASP A 130 8.41 -1.00 -12.85
C ASP A 130 9.61 -0.55 -11.97
N ASP A 131 9.99 0.72 -12.07
CA ASP A 131 11.04 1.39 -11.32
C ASP A 131 10.52 2.24 -10.14
N ARG A 132 9.20 2.30 -9.92
CA ARG A 132 8.57 3.10 -8.87
C ARG A 132 8.00 2.26 -7.73
N LEU A 133 7.79 2.89 -6.59
CA LEU A 133 7.04 2.37 -5.47
C LEU A 133 5.59 2.85 -5.56
N GLU A 134 4.64 1.94 -5.64
CA GLU A 134 3.23 2.25 -5.48
C GLU A 134 2.79 2.03 -4.04
N ILE A 135 2.08 3.03 -3.50
CA ILE A 135 1.44 3.00 -2.20
C ILE A 135 -0.05 3.27 -2.39
N MET A 136 -0.90 2.31 -2.08
CA MET A 136 -2.34 2.50 -2.07
C MET A 136 -2.85 2.55 -0.64
N LEU A 137 -3.61 3.58 -0.32
CA LEU A 137 -4.19 3.84 0.99
C LEU A 137 -5.71 3.66 0.90
N GLY A 138 -6.32 3.06 1.90
CA GLY A 138 -7.77 2.87 1.91
C GLY A 138 -8.32 2.52 3.27
N VAL A 139 -9.49 3.07 3.60
CA VAL A 139 -10.16 2.83 4.89
C VAL A 139 -11.40 1.98 4.66
N GLY A 140 -11.53 0.91 5.45
CA GLY A 140 -12.63 -0.05 5.34
C GLY A 140 -12.32 -1.22 4.40
N TYR A 141 -13.26 -2.17 4.35
CA TYR A 141 -13.04 -3.44 3.66
C TYR A 141 -13.23 -3.37 2.15
N ILE A 142 -13.99 -2.39 1.64
CA ILE A 142 -14.18 -2.23 0.19
C ILE A 142 -12.88 -1.80 -0.49
N PRO A 143 -12.14 -0.77 -0.01
CA PRO A 143 -10.80 -0.49 -0.50
C PRO A 143 -9.83 -1.66 -0.37
N ARG A 144 -9.91 -2.47 0.70
CA ARG A 144 -9.12 -3.70 0.83
C ARG A 144 -9.44 -4.72 -0.26
N SER A 145 -10.72 -4.94 -0.56
CA SER A 145 -11.11 -5.83 -1.66
C SER A 145 -10.62 -5.31 -3.00
N PHE A 146 -10.71 -4.00 -3.23
CA PHE A 146 -10.16 -3.35 -4.41
C PHE A 146 -8.63 -3.51 -4.52
N MET A 147 -7.91 -3.34 -3.42
CA MET A 147 -6.47 -3.62 -3.30
C MET A 147 -6.12 -5.08 -3.63
N LEU A 148 -6.99 -6.03 -3.31
CA LEU A 148 -6.80 -7.45 -3.62
C LEU A 148 -7.09 -7.77 -5.10
N GLU A 149 -8.05 -7.07 -5.70
CA GLU A 149 -8.45 -7.23 -7.11
C GLU A 149 -7.59 -6.38 -8.09
N PHE A 150 -6.87 -5.41 -7.55
CA PHE A 150 -5.72 -4.65 -8.04
C PHE A 150 -5.87 -3.88 -9.37
N ARG A 151 -6.15 -2.57 -9.28
CA ARG A 151 -6.08 -1.60 -10.41
C ARG A 151 -5.74 -0.14 -10.00
N ALA A 152 -4.67 0.11 -9.24
CA ALA A 152 -4.23 1.49 -9.03
C ALA A 152 -3.87 2.22 -10.34
N THR A 153 -3.07 1.56 -11.19
CA THR A 153 -2.55 2.09 -12.47
C THR A 153 -3.27 1.51 -13.68
N GLY A 154 -4.43 0.88 -13.49
CA GLY A 154 -5.23 0.27 -14.56
C GLY A 154 -4.65 -1.02 -15.17
N ARG A 155 -3.40 -1.41 -14.88
CA ARG A 155 -2.80 -2.68 -15.33
C ARG A 155 -3.35 -3.85 -14.52
N CYS A 156 -4.10 -4.75 -15.15
CA CYS A 156 -4.50 -6.00 -14.53
C CYS A 156 -3.30 -6.89 -14.22
N ARG A 157 -3.22 -7.35 -12.98
CA ARG A 157 -2.40 -8.51 -12.65
C ARG A 157 -2.98 -9.77 -13.31
N ARG A 158 -2.09 -10.71 -13.64
CA ARG A 158 -2.50 -12.03 -14.13
C ARG A 158 -3.04 -12.83 -12.95
N ARG A 159 -4.35 -12.73 -12.70
CA ARG A 159 -5.04 -13.35 -11.54
C ARG A 159 -4.75 -14.83 -11.40
N ASP A 160 -4.62 -15.53 -12.53
CA ASP A 160 -4.22 -16.94 -12.63
C ASP A 160 -2.83 -17.25 -12.06
N ARG A 161 -2.00 -16.22 -11.86
CA ARG A 161 -0.62 -16.32 -11.35
C ARG A 161 -0.42 -15.67 -10.00
N CYS A 162 -1.48 -15.10 -9.42
CA CYS A 162 -1.44 -14.48 -8.12
C CYS A 162 -1.75 -15.51 -7.03
N VAL A 163 -0.84 -15.63 -6.06
CA VAL A 163 -0.99 -16.44 -4.86
C VAL A 163 -1.14 -15.50 -3.68
N CYS A 164 -2.35 -15.39 -3.17
CA CYS A 164 -2.63 -14.70 -1.92
C CYS A 164 -2.16 -15.59 -0.76
N LYS A 165 -1.26 -15.08 0.09
CA LYS A 165 -0.81 -15.77 1.30
C LYS A 165 -1.75 -15.44 2.45
N ASP A 166 -1.79 -16.32 3.43
CA ASP A 166 -2.61 -16.11 4.61
C ASP A 166 -2.19 -14.85 5.39
N ARG A 167 -3.18 -14.23 6.02
CA ARG A 167 -2.99 -13.08 6.90
C ARG A 167 -2.07 -13.46 8.07
N GLN A 168 -1.05 -12.66 8.31
CA GLN A 168 -0.11 -12.84 9.41
C GLN A 168 -0.28 -11.73 10.44
N VAL A 169 -0.64 -12.10 11.66
CA VAL A 169 -0.69 -11.18 12.81
C VAL A 169 0.73 -10.86 13.24
N VAL A 170 1.00 -9.58 13.50
CA VAL A 170 2.31 -9.13 13.98
C VAL A 170 2.20 -8.55 15.37
N GLN A 171 3.28 -8.62 16.14
CA GLN A 171 3.35 -7.88 17.40
C GLN A 171 3.37 -6.38 17.08
N PRO A 172 2.51 -5.55 17.71
CA PRO A 172 2.30 -4.14 17.37
C PRO A 172 3.47 -3.25 17.82
N ARG A 173 4.66 -3.45 17.25
CA ARG A 173 5.90 -2.71 17.58
C ARG A 173 6.23 -1.61 16.57
N VAL A 174 5.69 -1.71 15.36
CA VAL A 174 5.96 -0.78 14.26
C VAL A 174 4.70 0.06 14.04
N THR A 175 4.83 1.38 14.22
CA THR A 175 3.78 2.33 13.89
C THR A 175 3.80 2.67 12.40
N VAL A 176 2.69 3.23 11.91
CA VAL A 176 2.60 3.77 10.53
C VAL A 176 3.72 4.78 10.28
N GLU A 177 3.95 5.69 11.23
CA GLU A 177 5.06 6.64 11.20
C GLU A 177 6.41 5.95 11.01
N ARG A 178 6.76 4.98 11.88
CA ARG A 178 8.05 4.28 11.79
C ARG A 178 8.19 3.52 10.48
N PHE A 179 7.10 2.95 9.99
CA PHE A 179 7.07 2.29 8.70
C PHE A 179 7.42 3.28 7.56
N PHE A 180 6.77 4.45 7.51
CA PHE A 180 7.06 5.43 6.45
C PHE A 180 8.43 6.11 6.60
N GLN A 181 8.93 6.30 7.83
CA GLN A 181 10.32 6.71 8.08
C GLN A 181 11.31 5.68 7.52
N TRP A 182 11.04 4.38 7.71
CA TRP A 182 11.86 3.31 7.14
C TRP A 182 11.81 3.31 5.61
N VAL A 183 10.62 3.44 5.01
CA VAL A 183 10.44 3.57 3.55
C VAL A 183 11.30 4.70 3.00
N GLY A 184 11.14 5.90 3.55
CA GLY A 184 11.84 7.10 3.07
C GLY A 184 13.34 7.12 3.34
N SER A 185 13.86 6.27 4.23
CA SER A 185 15.30 6.21 4.56
C SER A 185 16.04 5.01 3.99
N SER A 186 15.32 3.94 3.68
CA SER A 186 15.90 2.70 3.17
C SER A 186 15.77 2.58 1.65
N MET A 187 14.74 3.20 1.05
CA MET A 187 14.49 3.11 -0.39
C MET A 187 14.87 4.37 -1.18
N SER A 188 15.27 5.45 -0.50
CA SER A 188 15.77 6.68 -1.11
C SER A 188 17.29 6.70 -1.37
N LYS A 189 17.98 5.60 -1.03
CA LYS A 189 19.42 5.40 -1.23
C LYS A 189 19.66 4.53 -2.44
#